data_AF-A0A550JGA4-F1
#
_entry.id   AF-A0A550JGA4-F1
#
_cell.length_a   1.000
_cell.length_b   1.000
_cell.length_c   1.000
_cell.angle_alpha   90.00
_cell.angle_beta   90.00
_cell.angle_gamma   90.00
#
_symmetry.space_group_name_H-M   'P 1'
#
loop_
_entity.id
_entity.type
_entity.pdbx_description
1 polymer ?
#
loop_
_entity_poly.entity_id
_entity_poly.type
_entity_poly.pdbx_seq_one_letter_code
_entity_poly.pdbx_strand_id
1 'polypeptide(L)'
;MSSLSLQLPLGLRLWPPAPGTPAQIYTEGYVLGPLENTTDSYRFSIMVDADRIPGLLSALMLRLPEEMFFILEYYDNEAATSQEENPTPTIYYSPYLPTSEILEALEPYLPRLIHDGFVGFGLANNREGIEIFYSEEKVLTCFTGNHLRITDLLASRGIRHDPELLFPTDSGHDHLSLMCLPRKSLPAPFAGMSESELDYACFCEELCDLLDMYPVADDFAFFLSKKEQDQIEVLLTEHPDYGEFAEEDFGGLLLDWSDFVSECVAGFQGDLWEYRQGLRLRDLIEFVMAGTAPALAEKIREIVAESDERFQENLVDRRKRLDPPTEGAPVDSDLFWYQGIVRNQGVPLRRDLIRQGWYHS
;
A
#
# COMPACT_ATOMS: atom_id res chain seq x y z
N MET A 1 6.73 19.91 35.32
CA MET A 1 7.27 19.88 33.94
C MET A 1 6.15 20.40 33.07
N SER A 2 6.30 21.58 32.43
CA SER A 2 5.25 22.12 31.58
C SER A 2 5.04 21.17 30.41
N SER A 3 3.83 20.65 30.23
CA SER A 3 3.44 20.01 28.98
C SER A 3 3.55 21.08 27.89
N LEU A 4 4.62 21.06 27.12
CA LEU A 4 4.70 21.83 25.89
C LEU A 4 3.62 21.25 24.97
N SER A 5 2.66 22.09 24.58
CA SER A 5 1.69 21.73 23.54
C SER A 5 2.45 21.35 22.28
N LEU A 6 2.07 20.24 21.67
CA LEU A 6 2.61 19.80 20.39
C LEU A 6 2.35 20.87 19.31
N GLN A 7 3.36 21.14 18.47
CA GLN A 7 3.23 21.98 17.30
C GLN A 7 2.87 21.11 16.10
N LEU A 8 1.61 21.24 15.66
CA LEU A 8 1.12 20.53 14.48
C LEU A 8 1.79 21.07 13.22
N PRO A 9 1.94 20.25 12.16
CA PRO A 9 2.46 20.73 10.89
C PRO A 9 1.58 21.83 10.29
N LEU A 10 2.17 22.64 9.40
CA LEU A 10 1.57 23.90 8.96
C LEU A 10 0.27 23.71 8.18
N GLY A 11 0.19 22.62 7.44
CA GLY A 11 -0.95 22.22 6.63
C GLY A 11 -2.11 21.64 7.43
N LEU A 12 -1.99 21.49 8.75
CA LEU A 12 -3.06 20.97 9.58
C LEU A 12 -3.66 22.09 10.45
N ARG A 13 -4.96 22.36 10.28
CA ARG A 13 -5.66 23.42 11.02
C ARG A 13 -6.85 22.87 11.78
N LEU A 14 -6.71 22.79 13.10
CA LEU A 14 -7.81 22.41 13.99
C LEU A 14 -8.94 23.44 13.94
N TRP A 15 -10.19 22.96 13.94
CA TRP A 15 -11.35 23.81 14.13
C TRP A 15 -11.37 24.39 15.55
N PRO A 16 -11.88 25.63 15.71
CA PRO A 16 -12.05 26.19 17.04
C PRO A 16 -13.02 25.35 17.87
N PRO A 17 -12.77 25.16 19.18
CA PRO A 17 -13.66 24.41 20.04
C PRO A 17 -15.03 25.10 20.12
N ALA A 18 -16.09 24.29 20.26
CA ALA A 18 -17.44 24.81 20.45
C ALA A 18 -17.49 25.72 21.71
N PRO A 19 -18.32 26.78 21.72
CA PRO A 19 -18.43 27.68 22.88
C PRO A 19 -18.70 26.90 24.17
N GLY A 20 -17.83 27.06 25.17
CA GLY A 20 -17.94 26.38 26.46
C GLY A 20 -17.23 25.02 26.56
N THR A 21 -16.62 24.53 25.48
CA THR A 21 -15.73 23.35 25.51
C THR A 21 -14.27 23.78 25.68
N PRO A 22 -13.48 23.08 26.52
CA PRO A 22 -12.05 23.35 26.63
C PRO A 22 -11.34 22.99 25.32
N ALA A 23 -10.33 23.77 24.95
CA ALA A 23 -9.46 23.43 23.82
C ALA A 23 -8.73 22.11 24.11
N GLN A 24 -8.71 21.21 23.13
CA GLN A 24 -7.90 20.00 23.22
C GLN A 24 -6.41 20.37 23.21
N ILE A 25 -5.63 19.66 24.01
CA ILE A 25 -4.19 19.83 24.08
C ILE A 25 -3.57 18.55 23.53
N TYR A 26 -2.86 18.70 22.42
CA TYR A 26 -2.09 17.62 21.82
C TYR A 26 -0.73 17.55 22.48
N THR A 27 -0.27 16.33 22.75
CA THR A 27 1.03 16.05 23.35
C THR A 27 1.74 14.98 22.54
N GLU A 28 3.07 14.96 22.58
CA GLU A 28 3.81 13.89 21.92
C GLU A 28 3.61 12.53 22.60
N GLY A 29 3.54 11.46 21.83
CA GLY A 29 3.40 10.10 22.33
C GLY A 29 3.17 9.08 21.23
N TYR A 30 2.89 7.85 21.64
CA TYR A 30 2.40 6.83 20.72
C TYR A 30 1.39 5.90 21.37
N VAL A 31 0.50 5.36 20.54
CA VAL A 31 -0.37 4.22 20.86
C VAL A 31 0.18 2.98 20.17
N LEU A 32 0.10 1.84 20.86
CA LEU A 32 0.48 0.52 20.35
C LEU A 32 -0.71 -0.43 20.43
N GLY A 33 -1.01 -1.10 19.32
CA GLY A 33 -2.03 -2.14 19.25
C GLY A 33 -1.61 -3.30 18.34
N PRO A 34 -2.31 -4.44 18.40
CA PRO A 34 -2.18 -5.48 17.37
C PRO A 34 -2.63 -4.93 16.02
N LEU A 35 -1.96 -5.34 14.95
CA LEU A 35 -2.41 -5.05 13.59
C LEU A 35 -3.56 -6.00 13.24
N GLU A 36 -4.63 -5.47 12.67
CA GLU A 36 -5.81 -6.26 12.28
C GLU A 36 -5.43 -7.38 11.30
N ASN A 37 -6.15 -8.50 11.37
CA ASN A 37 -5.94 -9.65 10.47
C ASN A 37 -4.51 -10.23 10.48
N THR A 38 -3.77 -10.03 11.58
CA THR A 38 -2.49 -10.69 11.84
C THR A 38 -2.43 -11.17 13.29
N THR A 39 -1.58 -12.17 13.57
CA THR A 39 -1.41 -12.71 14.93
C THR A 39 -0.12 -12.24 15.61
N ASP A 40 0.78 -11.64 14.85
CA ASP A 40 2.16 -11.38 15.26
C ASP A 40 2.70 -10.03 14.77
N SER A 41 1.85 -9.19 14.20
CA SER A 41 2.21 -7.84 13.77
C SER A 41 1.48 -6.79 14.60
N TYR A 42 2.11 -5.63 14.69
CA TYR A 42 1.71 -4.56 15.58
C TYR A 42 1.65 -3.25 14.81
N ARG A 43 0.68 -2.41 15.18
CA ARG A 43 0.52 -1.05 14.70
C ARG A 43 0.95 -0.07 15.80
N PHE A 44 1.83 0.84 15.42
CA PHE A 44 2.13 2.04 16.17
C PHE A 44 1.43 3.22 15.50
N SER A 45 0.79 4.09 16.29
CA SER A 45 0.35 5.42 15.87
C SER A 45 1.14 6.43 16.70
N ILE A 46 2.04 7.16 16.06
CA ILE A 46 3.05 8.00 16.71
C ILE A 46 2.76 9.46 16.34
N MET A 47 2.67 10.31 17.36
CA MET A 47 2.48 11.75 17.21
C MET A 47 3.63 12.49 17.89
N VAL A 48 4.35 13.31 17.13
CA VAL A 48 5.48 14.13 17.59
C VAL A 48 5.45 15.48 16.90
N ASP A 49 6.18 16.46 17.44
CA ASP A 49 6.37 17.74 16.77
C ASP A 49 6.95 17.55 15.36
N ALA A 50 6.51 18.38 14.41
CA ALA A 50 6.94 18.32 13.00
C ALA A 50 8.48 18.34 12.86
N ASP A 51 9.16 19.18 13.64
CA ASP A 51 10.63 19.30 13.66
C ASP A 51 11.35 18.01 14.09
N ARG A 52 10.65 17.06 14.75
CA ARG A 52 11.22 15.79 15.18
C ARG A 52 11.10 14.69 14.14
N ILE A 53 10.20 14.83 13.16
CA ILE A 53 9.95 13.82 12.13
C ILE A 53 11.21 13.47 11.35
N PRO A 54 12.04 14.41 10.83
CA PRO A 54 13.25 14.06 10.09
C PRO A 54 14.23 13.22 10.93
N GLY A 55 14.41 13.61 12.19
CA GLY A 55 15.28 12.91 13.12
C GLY A 55 14.74 11.54 13.54
N LEU A 56 13.42 11.35 13.55
CA LEU A 56 12.76 10.08 13.84
C LEU A 56 12.85 9.14 12.64
N LEU A 57 12.54 9.62 11.44
CA LEU A 57 12.73 8.89 10.18
C LEU A 57 14.17 8.40 10.06
N SER A 58 15.15 9.29 10.25
CA SER A 58 16.58 8.94 10.26
C SER A 58 16.94 7.86 11.30
N ALA A 59 16.24 7.82 12.44
CA ALA A 59 16.46 6.80 13.46
C ALA A 59 15.91 5.44 13.02
N LEU A 60 14.74 5.47 12.38
CA LEU A 60 14.05 4.29 11.87
C LEU A 60 14.84 3.64 10.73
N MET A 61 15.51 4.44 9.87
CA MET A 61 16.41 3.97 8.81
C MET A 61 17.39 2.88 9.27
N LEU A 62 18.03 3.09 10.42
CA LEU A 62 19.04 2.16 10.96
C LEU A 62 18.46 0.80 11.35
N ARG A 63 17.13 0.64 11.23
CA ARG A 63 16.35 -0.54 11.55
C ARG A 63 15.54 -1.03 10.35
N LEU A 64 15.51 -0.29 9.25
CA LEU A 64 14.83 -0.67 8.04
C LEU A 64 15.65 -1.69 7.23
N PRO A 65 14.98 -2.50 6.41
CA PRO A 65 15.60 -3.30 5.35
C PRO A 65 16.53 -2.50 4.43
N GLU A 66 17.42 -3.20 3.72
CA GLU A 66 18.34 -2.59 2.76
C GLU A 66 17.60 -1.99 1.56
N GLU A 67 16.53 -2.64 1.12
CA GLU A 67 15.67 -2.20 0.03
C GLU A 67 14.23 -2.04 0.51
N MET A 68 13.60 -0.96 0.04
CA MET A 68 12.21 -0.58 0.34
C MET A 68 11.62 0.03 -0.92
N PHE A 69 10.30 0.11 -1.01
CA PHE A 69 9.66 1.04 -1.94
C PHE A 69 9.16 2.28 -1.19
N PHE A 70 9.15 3.40 -1.89
CA PHE A 70 8.61 4.66 -1.41
C PHE A 70 7.12 4.75 -1.72
N ILE A 71 6.35 5.22 -0.76
CA ILE A 71 4.92 5.49 -0.90
C ILE A 71 4.75 7.02 -0.89
N LEU A 72 4.03 7.54 -1.89
CA LEU A 72 3.61 8.93 -1.94
C LEU A 72 2.10 8.99 -2.16
N GLU A 73 1.40 9.74 -1.33
CA GLU A 73 -0.05 9.91 -1.39
C GLU A 73 -0.34 11.40 -1.53
N TYR A 74 -1.04 11.80 -2.60
CA TYR A 74 -1.47 13.18 -2.77
C TYR A 74 -2.66 13.29 -3.74
N TYR A 75 -3.34 14.44 -3.71
CA TYR A 75 -4.49 14.70 -4.56
C TYR A 75 -4.04 15.12 -5.95
N ASP A 76 -4.22 14.25 -6.95
CA ASP A 76 -3.90 14.59 -8.33
C ASP A 76 -4.92 15.59 -8.90
N ASN A 77 -4.40 16.63 -9.58
CA ASN A 77 -5.21 17.61 -10.30
C ASN A 77 -6.02 16.99 -11.44
N GLU A 78 -5.56 15.88 -12.04
CA GLU A 78 -6.34 15.18 -13.08
C GLU A 78 -7.56 14.47 -12.49
N ALA A 79 -7.43 13.85 -11.30
CA ALA A 79 -8.52 13.23 -10.58
C ALA A 79 -9.57 14.26 -10.10
N ALA A 80 -9.14 15.48 -9.76
CA ALA A 80 -10.04 16.57 -9.35
C ALA A 80 -11.02 17.07 -10.45
N THR A 81 -10.87 16.60 -11.70
CA THR A 81 -11.83 16.87 -12.78
C THR A 81 -13.00 15.88 -12.84
N SER A 82 -12.96 14.79 -12.07
CA SER A 82 -14.11 13.93 -11.86
C SER A 82 -15.14 14.67 -10.98
N GLN A 83 -16.43 14.59 -11.33
CA GLN A 83 -17.51 15.21 -10.54
C GLN A 83 -17.80 14.44 -9.23
N GLU A 84 -16.79 13.81 -8.65
CA GLU A 84 -16.96 13.07 -7.40
C GLU A 84 -17.08 14.06 -6.24
N GLU A 85 -18.09 13.85 -5.40
CA GLU A 85 -18.40 14.77 -4.29
C GLU A 85 -17.30 14.82 -3.23
N ASN A 86 -16.39 13.82 -3.21
CA ASN A 86 -15.21 13.74 -2.35
C ASN A 86 -14.04 13.14 -3.14
N PRO A 87 -13.09 13.94 -3.64
CA PRO A 87 -11.90 13.38 -4.29
C PRO A 87 -11.07 12.60 -3.26
N THR A 88 -10.59 11.43 -3.64
CA THR A 88 -9.62 10.65 -2.85
C THR A 88 -8.20 10.96 -3.35
N PRO A 89 -7.19 10.90 -2.48
CA PRO A 89 -5.81 11.02 -2.92
C PRO A 89 -5.44 9.82 -3.81
N THR A 90 -4.51 10.04 -4.72
CA THR A 90 -3.89 8.97 -5.50
C THR A 90 -2.62 8.51 -4.78
N ILE A 91 -2.43 7.20 -4.70
CA ILE A 91 -1.25 6.58 -4.11
C ILE A 91 -0.29 6.18 -5.22
N TYR A 92 0.98 6.50 -5.03
CA TYR A 92 2.07 6.19 -5.93
C TYR A 92 3.12 5.35 -5.20
N TYR A 93 3.60 4.29 -5.84
CA TYR A 93 4.74 3.49 -5.36
C TYR A 93 5.93 3.68 -6.28
N SER A 94 7.13 3.79 -5.69
CA SER A 94 8.37 3.57 -6.44
C SER A 94 8.61 2.06 -6.63
N PRO A 95 9.53 1.67 -7.52
CA PRO A 95 10.14 0.35 -7.45
C PRO A 95 10.84 0.14 -6.10
N TYR A 96 11.22 -1.11 -5.80
CA TYR A 96 12.16 -1.40 -4.72
C TYR A 96 13.52 -0.75 -5.04
N LEU A 97 13.98 0.12 -4.14
CA LEU A 97 15.24 0.84 -4.25
C LEU A 97 16.02 0.69 -2.93
N PRO A 98 17.35 0.88 -2.95
CA PRO A 98 18.12 0.99 -1.72
C PRO A 98 17.53 2.08 -0.81
N THR A 99 17.25 1.74 0.45
CA THR A 99 16.63 2.65 1.42
C THR A 99 17.41 3.96 1.56
N SER A 100 18.74 3.91 1.47
CA SER A 100 19.59 5.10 1.48
C SER A 100 19.36 6.01 0.28
N GLU A 101 19.17 5.43 -0.92
CA GLU A 101 18.97 6.19 -2.15
C GLU A 101 17.64 6.97 -2.11
N ILE A 102 16.56 6.31 -1.68
CA ILE A 102 15.28 6.98 -1.48
C ILE A 102 15.44 8.17 -0.54
N LEU A 103 16.11 7.98 0.60
CA LEU A 103 16.17 9.01 1.63
C LEU A 103 17.08 10.17 1.28
N GLU A 104 18.15 9.92 0.54
CA GLU A 104 18.96 10.97 -0.09
C GLU A 104 18.13 11.77 -1.10
N ALA A 105 17.29 11.11 -1.90
CA ALA A 105 16.40 11.78 -2.85
C ALA A 105 15.31 12.61 -2.14
N LEU A 106 14.79 12.15 -1.00
CA LEU A 106 13.75 12.85 -0.23
C LEU A 106 14.28 14.04 0.58
N GLU A 107 15.56 14.09 0.94
CA GLU A 107 16.13 15.11 1.84
C GLU A 107 15.72 16.55 1.47
N PRO A 108 15.77 16.99 0.18
CA PRO A 108 15.37 18.34 -0.21
C PRO A 108 13.86 18.60 -0.08
N TYR A 109 13.04 17.55 -0.08
CA TYR A 109 11.58 17.55 -0.09
C TYR A 109 10.96 17.37 1.29
N LEU A 110 11.69 16.76 2.23
CA LEU A 110 11.21 16.46 3.59
C LEU A 110 10.47 17.61 4.28
N PRO A 111 10.95 18.88 4.27
CA PRO A 111 10.20 19.97 4.90
C PRO A 111 8.79 20.13 4.33
N ARG A 112 8.60 19.93 3.02
CA ARG A 112 7.30 20.10 2.35
C ARG A 112 6.42 18.89 2.60
N LEU A 113 6.97 17.68 2.45
CA LEU A 113 6.27 16.42 2.74
C LEU A 113 5.71 16.37 4.17
N ILE A 114 6.48 16.85 5.15
CA ILE A 114 6.05 16.88 6.56
C ILE A 114 4.95 17.92 6.78
N HIS A 115 5.05 19.08 6.15
CA HIS A 115 4.21 20.23 6.50
C HIS A 115 2.99 20.46 5.62
N ASP A 116 2.95 20.00 4.37
CA ASP A 116 1.79 20.20 3.49
C ASP A 116 0.64 19.27 3.87
N GLY A 117 -0.58 19.79 4.01
CA GLY A 117 -1.74 19.03 4.48
C GLY A 117 -2.26 18.00 3.49
N PHE A 118 -1.94 18.10 2.20
CA PHE A 118 -2.46 17.22 1.14
C PHE A 118 -1.52 16.08 0.76
N VAL A 119 -0.47 15.86 1.55
CA VAL A 119 0.58 14.88 1.24
C VAL A 119 0.76 13.89 2.37
N GLY A 120 0.66 12.61 2.04
CA GLY A 120 1.14 11.49 2.82
C GLY A 120 2.40 10.89 2.18
N PHE A 121 3.31 10.33 2.97
CA PHE A 121 4.49 9.65 2.44
C PHE A 121 5.02 8.57 3.38
N GLY A 122 5.67 7.56 2.83
CA GLY A 122 6.19 6.46 3.63
C GLY A 122 7.16 5.54 2.92
N LEU A 123 7.57 4.50 3.62
CA LEU A 123 8.43 3.44 3.13
C LEU A 123 7.82 2.11 3.53
N ALA A 124 7.80 1.15 2.62
CA ALA A 124 7.35 -0.20 2.92
C ALA A 124 8.25 -1.26 2.29
N ASN A 125 8.21 -2.44 2.90
CA ASN A 125 8.73 -3.68 2.33
C ASN A 125 7.81 -4.81 2.77
N ASN A 126 7.06 -5.33 1.79
CA ASN A 126 6.04 -6.35 2.00
C ASN A 126 6.66 -7.67 2.45
N ARG A 127 7.83 -8.03 1.91
CA ARG A 127 8.55 -9.26 2.27
C ARG A 127 8.95 -9.28 3.74
N GLU A 128 9.38 -8.13 4.24
CA GLU A 128 9.80 -7.93 5.63
C GLU A 128 8.64 -7.59 6.58
N GLY A 129 7.42 -7.41 6.05
CA GLY A 129 6.23 -7.06 6.83
C GLY A 129 6.46 -5.77 7.64
N ILE A 130 7.01 -4.75 6.99
CA ILE A 130 7.28 -3.46 7.60
C ILE A 130 6.77 -2.32 6.72
N GLU A 131 6.08 -1.39 7.37
CA GLU A 131 5.59 -0.17 6.76
C GLU A 131 5.79 0.98 7.75
N ILE A 132 6.21 2.13 7.25
CA ILE A 132 6.28 3.38 7.99
C ILE A 132 5.63 4.44 7.10
N PHE A 133 4.53 5.03 7.55
CA PHE A 133 3.77 5.98 6.74
C PHE A 133 3.39 7.21 7.56
N TYR A 134 3.66 8.39 7.03
CA TYR A 134 3.28 9.68 7.60
C TYR A 134 2.14 10.24 6.76
N SER A 135 0.91 10.08 7.24
CA SER A 135 -0.29 10.38 6.46
C SER A 135 -0.58 11.89 6.35
N GLU A 136 -1.57 12.25 5.54
CA GLU A 136 -2.15 13.60 5.49
C GLU A 136 -2.64 14.10 6.86
N GLU A 137 -3.10 13.18 7.72
CA GLU A 137 -3.46 13.43 9.14
C GLU A 137 -2.27 13.75 10.05
N LYS A 138 -1.04 13.74 9.51
CA LYS A 138 0.19 14.08 10.22
C LYS A 138 0.49 13.19 11.42
N VAL A 139 0.07 11.95 11.32
CA VAL A 139 0.38 10.87 12.25
C VAL A 139 1.33 9.89 11.57
N LEU A 140 2.42 9.54 12.25
CA LEU A 140 3.34 8.51 11.77
C LEU A 140 2.83 7.15 12.21
N THR A 141 2.39 6.32 11.27
CA THR A 141 2.08 4.91 11.49
C THR A 141 3.31 4.05 11.24
N CYS A 142 3.43 2.96 12.01
CA CYS A 142 4.42 1.93 11.73
C CYS A 142 3.81 0.54 11.96
N PHE A 143 3.91 -0.32 10.94
CA PHE A 143 3.57 -1.73 11.02
C PHE A 143 4.85 -2.55 11.15
N THR A 144 4.87 -3.49 12.10
CA THR A 144 6.04 -4.36 12.29
C THR A 144 5.70 -5.64 13.04
N GLY A 145 6.41 -6.72 12.71
CA GLY A 145 6.46 -7.92 13.55
C GLY A 145 7.32 -7.78 14.82
N ASN A 146 8.10 -6.69 14.96
CA ASN A 146 9.05 -6.50 16.07
C ASN A 146 8.77 -5.21 16.86
N HIS A 147 7.66 -5.20 17.59
CA HIS A 147 7.25 -4.06 18.41
C HIS A 147 8.28 -3.63 19.48
N LEU A 148 9.11 -4.56 19.99
CA LEU A 148 10.13 -4.24 20.99
C LEU A 148 11.21 -3.31 20.43
N ARG A 149 11.63 -3.50 19.17
CA ARG A 149 12.62 -2.63 18.52
C ARG A 149 12.10 -1.20 18.36
N ILE A 150 10.86 -1.04 17.93
CA ILE A 150 10.23 0.28 17.77
C ILE A 150 10.00 0.93 19.14
N THR A 151 9.54 0.16 20.13
CA THR A 151 9.36 0.64 21.51
C THR A 151 10.68 1.15 22.12
N ASP A 152 11.77 0.41 21.96
CA ASP A 152 13.10 0.82 22.43
C ASP A 152 13.58 2.12 21.73
N LEU A 153 13.38 2.21 20.42
CA LEU A 153 13.71 3.41 19.64
C LEU A 153 12.92 4.63 20.12
N LEU A 154 11.60 4.52 20.27
CA LEU A 154 10.74 5.61 20.74
C LEU A 154 11.10 6.02 22.16
N ALA A 155 11.35 5.06 23.06
CA ALA A 155 11.81 5.31 24.42
C ALA A 155 13.17 6.04 24.45
N SER A 156 14.13 5.64 23.60
CA SER A 156 15.44 6.31 23.48
C SER A 156 15.34 7.77 23.03
N ARG A 157 14.25 8.12 22.34
CA ARG A 157 13.90 9.47 21.90
C ARG A 157 12.97 10.18 22.88
N GLY A 158 12.61 9.57 24.00
CA GLY A 158 11.72 10.15 25.01
C GLY A 158 10.26 10.27 24.58
N ILE A 159 9.85 9.56 23.53
CA ILE A 159 8.45 9.47 23.07
C ILE A 159 7.78 8.37 23.90
N ARG A 160 6.73 8.72 24.64
CA ARG A 160 6.11 7.83 25.63
C ARG A 160 4.88 7.14 25.05
N HIS A 161 4.64 5.92 25.51
CA HIS A 161 3.37 5.25 25.28
C HIS A 161 2.28 5.96 26.06
N ASP A 162 1.19 6.31 25.38
CA ASP A 162 0.01 6.89 25.99
C ASP A 162 -1.25 6.30 25.30
N PRO A 163 -2.00 5.41 25.96
CA PRO A 163 -3.19 4.80 25.36
C PRO A 163 -4.37 5.76 25.24
N GLU A 164 -4.32 6.93 25.89
CA GLU A 164 -5.35 7.97 25.81
C GLU A 164 -4.88 9.15 24.94
N LEU A 165 -3.85 8.94 24.11
CA LEU A 165 -3.31 9.94 23.21
C LEU A 165 -4.38 10.41 22.21
N LEU A 166 -4.52 11.72 22.08
CA LEU A 166 -5.40 12.35 21.08
C LEU A 166 -4.65 12.50 19.76
N PHE A 167 -5.32 12.20 18.66
CA PHE A 167 -4.84 12.42 17.30
C PHE A 167 -5.70 13.48 16.60
N PRO A 168 -5.20 14.15 15.54
CA PRO A 168 -5.98 15.11 14.77
C PRO A 168 -7.34 14.57 14.31
N THR A 169 -7.40 13.29 13.95
CA THR A 169 -8.63 12.56 13.60
C THR A 169 -9.71 12.54 14.68
N ASP A 170 -9.34 12.77 15.96
CA ASP A 170 -10.29 12.86 17.08
C ASP A 170 -10.98 14.24 17.19
N SER A 171 -10.61 15.16 16.30
CA SER A 171 -11.15 16.53 16.21
C SER A 171 -11.50 16.92 14.78
N GLY A 172 -12.45 17.82 14.63
CA GLY A 172 -12.66 18.50 13.35
C GLY A 172 -11.45 19.38 13.01
N HIS A 173 -10.93 19.23 11.80
CA HIS A 173 -9.76 19.96 11.31
C HIS A 173 -9.78 20.06 9.79
N ASP A 174 -9.01 21.00 9.24
CA ASP A 174 -8.83 21.21 7.81
C ASP A 174 -7.40 20.82 7.40
N HIS A 175 -7.27 20.24 6.21
CA HIS A 175 -6.00 20.05 5.51
C HIS A 175 -5.78 21.23 4.55
N LEU A 176 -4.56 21.76 4.54
CA LEU A 176 -4.21 22.98 3.82
C LEU A 176 -2.89 22.78 3.09
N SER A 177 -2.88 23.19 1.82
CA SER A 177 -1.63 23.33 1.10
C SER A 177 -0.82 24.47 1.69
N LEU A 178 0.51 24.33 1.67
CA LEU A 178 1.45 25.39 2.01
C LEU A 178 1.21 26.66 1.16
N MET A 179 0.72 26.51 -0.07
CA MET A 179 0.33 27.60 -0.96
C MET A 179 -0.87 28.42 -0.46
N CYS A 180 -1.75 27.82 0.35
CA CYS A 180 -2.90 28.51 0.91
C CYS A 180 -2.54 29.38 2.14
N LEU A 181 -1.31 29.27 2.64
CA LEU A 181 -0.85 30.03 3.80
C LEU A 181 -0.29 31.39 3.37
N PRO A 182 -0.57 32.48 4.11
CA PRO A 182 -0.01 33.79 3.78
C PRO A 182 1.53 33.74 3.77
N ARG A 183 2.14 34.16 2.66
CA ARG A 183 3.60 34.10 2.48
C ARG A 183 4.41 34.79 3.59
N LYS A 184 3.84 35.82 4.23
CA LYS A 184 4.45 36.53 5.37
C LYS A 184 4.42 35.76 6.69
N SER A 185 3.57 34.75 6.82
CA SER A 185 3.47 33.89 8.01
C SER A 185 4.18 32.56 7.86
N LEU A 186 4.67 32.22 6.66
CA LEU A 186 5.47 31.02 6.45
C LEU A 186 6.80 31.15 7.20
N PRO A 187 7.19 30.16 8.03
CA PRO A 187 8.52 30.13 8.65
C PRO A 187 9.58 29.76 7.61
N ALA A 188 10.85 29.87 7.99
CA ALA A 188 11.92 29.22 7.23
C ALA A 188 11.75 27.68 7.31
N PRO A 189 12.08 26.92 6.25
CA PRO A 189 12.63 27.39 4.97
C PRO A 189 11.58 27.89 3.96
N PHE A 190 10.29 27.65 4.20
CA PHE A 190 9.18 27.92 3.27
C PHE A 190 9.08 29.38 2.79
N ALA A 191 9.40 30.35 3.65
CA ALA A 191 9.41 31.77 3.27
C ALA A 191 10.32 32.08 2.06
N GLY A 192 11.38 31.29 1.87
CA GLY A 192 12.35 31.44 0.78
C GLY A 192 11.99 30.69 -0.51
N MET A 193 11.02 29.77 -0.46
CA MET A 193 10.63 28.91 -1.57
C MET A 193 9.70 29.65 -2.54
N SER A 194 9.86 29.42 -3.84
CA SER A 194 8.95 29.90 -4.89
C SER A 194 7.54 29.29 -4.77
N GLU A 195 6.58 29.77 -5.56
CA GLU A 195 5.23 29.20 -5.56
C GLU A 195 5.23 27.75 -6.06
N SER A 196 5.96 27.44 -7.12
CA SER A 196 6.10 26.05 -7.62
C SER A 196 6.77 25.14 -6.60
N GLU A 197 7.75 25.64 -5.84
CA GLU A 197 8.37 24.85 -4.77
C GLU A 197 7.41 24.59 -3.60
N LEU A 198 6.39 25.41 -3.38
CA LEU A 198 5.40 25.22 -2.30
C LEU A 198 4.15 24.45 -2.77
N ASP A 199 3.97 24.30 -4.07
CA ASP A 199 2.84 23.60 -4.67
C ASP A 199 3.07 22.09 -4.58
N TYR A 200 2.20 21.41 -3.84
CA TYR A 200 2.31 19.97 -3.62
C TYR A 200 2.17 19.16 -4.89
N ALA A 201 1.34 19.60 -5.83
CA ALA A 201 1.22 18.90 -7.10
C ALA A 201 2.55 18.92 -7.87
N CYS A 202 3.26 20.06 -7.87
CA CYS A 202 4.54 20.19 -8.55
C CYS A 202 5.64 19.34 -7.91
N PHE A 203 5.86 19.47 -6.60
CA PHE A 203 6.97 18.74 -5.98
C PHE A 203 6.68 17.23 -5.82
N CYS A 204 5.41 16.82 -5.79
CA CYS A 204 5.05 15.41 -5.84
C CYS A 204 5.25 14.82 -7.23
N GLU A 205 4.86 15.54 -8.30
CA GLU A 205 5.16 15.12 -9.69
C GLU A 205 6.67 14.99 -9.93
N GLU A 206 7.47 15.95 -9.44
CA GLU A 206 8.94 15.85 -9.47
C GLU A 206 9.47 14.60 -8.75
N LEU A 207 8.88 14.23 -7.60
CA LEU A 207 9.25 13.02 -6.87
C LEU A 207 8.83 11.75 -7.63
N CYS A 208 7.65 11.75 -8.24
CA CYS A 208 7.19 10.65 -9.09
C CYS A 208 8.17 10.42 -10.24
N ASP A 209 8.59 11.47 -10.93
CA ASP A 209 9.59 11.39 -12.00
C ASP A 209 10.97 10.96 -11.48
N LEU A 210 11.40 11.46 -10.31
CA LEU A 210 12.72 11.19 -9.76
C LEU A 210 12.89 9.73 -9.29
N LEU A 211 11.82 9.12 -8.79
CA LEU A 211 11.81 7.78 -8.22
C LEU A 211 11.11 6.75 -9.11
N ASP A 212 10.86 7.09 -10.38
CA ASP A 212 10.16 6.25 -11.37
C ASP A 212 8.83 5.67 -10.83
N MET A 213 8.06 6.51 -10.13
CA MET A 213 6.86 6.08 -9.42
C MET A 213 5.69 5.85 -10.36
N TYR A 214 4.81 4.93 -9.98
CA TYR A 214 3.60 4.59 -10.71
C TYR A 214 2.38 4.60 -9.78
N PRO A 215 1.20 5.03 -10.28
CA PRO A 215 -0.01 5.04 -9.48
C PRO A 215 -0.46 3.61 -9.19
N VAL A 216 -1.03 3.40 -8.00
CA VAL A 216 -1.57 2.13 -7.53
C VAL A 216 -3.04 2.32 -7.18
N ALA A 217 -3.86 1.35 -7.54
CA ALA A 217 -5.28 1.37 -7.24
C ALA A 217 -5.52 1.13 -5.74
N ASP A 218 -6.43 1.92 -5.16
CA ASP A 218 -6.71 1.99 -3.71
C ASP A 218 -7.49 0.76 -3.18
N ASP A 219 -7.91 -0.14 -4.08
CA ASP A 219 -8.71 -1.33 -3.79
C ASP A 219 -7.90 -2.49 -3.17
N PHE A 220 -6.57 -2.41 -3.13
CA PHE A 220 -5.69 -3.49 -2.65
C PHE A 220 -4.87 -3.14 -1.40
N ALA A 221 -5.52 -2.66 -0.34
CA ALA A 221 -4.88 -2.50 0.96
C ALA A 221 -4.88 -3.83 1.74
N PHE A 222 -3.81 -4.63 1.62
CA PHE A 222 -3.59 -5.81 2.46
C PHE A 222 -2.16 -5.87 3.00
N PHE A 223 -1.99 -6.57 4.13
CA PHE A 223 -0.70 -6.73 4.77
C PHE A 223 -0.45 -8.20 5.09
N LEU A 224 0.67 -8.75 4.63
CA LEU A 224 1.16 -10.07 5.04
C LEU A 224 2.32 -9.88 6.02
N SER A 225 2.27 -10.55 7.18
CA SER A 225 3.38 -10.48 8.13
C SER A 225 4.60 -11.22 7.59
N LYS A 226 5.80 -10.85 8.08
CA LYS A 226 7.02 -11.57 7.71
C LYS A 226 6.92 -13.08 7.97
N LYS A 227 6.28 -13.48 9.06
CA LYS A 227 6.09 -14.91 9.39
C LYS A 227 5.16 -15.60 8.39
N GLU A 228 4.11 -14.91 7.95
CA GLU A 228 3.21 -15.42 6.91
C GLU A 228 3.98 -15.58 5.59
N GLN A 229 4.75 -14.58 5.19
CA GLN A 229 5.64 -14.63 4.02
C GLN A 229 6.67 -15.78 4.12
N ASP A 230 7.34 -15.93 5.27
CA ASP A 230 8.31 -17.01 5.51
C ASP A 230 7.66 -18.40 5.44
N GLN A 231 6.42 -18.54 5.93
CA GLN A 231 5.67 -19.79 5.82
C GLN A 231 5.36 -20.13 4.36
N ILE A 232 5.02 -19.12 3.55
CA ILE A 232 4.71 -19.28 2.13
C ILE A 232 5.97 -19.64 1.34
N GLU A 233 7.10 -18.97 1.58
CA GLU A 233 8.39 -19.29 0.94
C GLU A 233 8.80 -20.74 1.17
N VAL A 234 8.71 -21.22 2.42
CA VAL A 234 9.04 -22.62 2.76
C VAL A 234 8.16 -23.58 1.97
N LEU A 235 6.86 -23.30 1.88
CA LEU A 235 5.92 -24.12 1.13
C LEU A 235 6.22 -24.14 -0.37
N LEU A 236 6.52 -22.97 -0.96
CA LEU A 236 6.82 -22.84 -2.39
C LEU A 236 8.16 -23.51 -2.75
N THR A 237 9.19 -23.36 -1.91
CA THR A 237 10.53 -23.93 -2.12
C THR A 237 10.49 -25.46 -2.25
N GLU A 238 9.58 -26.12 -1.53
CA GLU A 238 9.42 -27.58 -1.57
C GLU A 238 8.70 -28.08 -2.84
N HIS A 239 8.08 -27.19 -3.62
CA HIS A 239 7.30 -27.56 -4.81
C HIS A 239 8.12 -27.44 -6.11
N PRO A 240 8.24 -28.52 -6.92
CA PRO A 240 9.07 -28.53 -8.13
C PRO A 240 8.73 -27.45 -9.17
N ASP A 241 7.44 -27.12 -9.31
CA ASP A 241 6.95 -26.19 -10.34
C ASP A 241 6.72 -24.77 -9.82
N TYR A 242 6.84 -24.54 -8.51
CA TYR A 242 6.59 -23.24 -7.89
C TYR A 242 7.78 -22.69 -7.08
N GLY A 243 8.85 -23.47 -6.92
CA GLY A 243 10.04 -23.03 -6.20
C GLY A 243 10.71 -21.78 -6.78
N GLU A 244 10.50 -21.48 -8.07
CA GLU A 244 10.98 -20.24 -8.70
C GLU A 244 10.35 -18.98 -8.10
N PHE A 245 9.12 -19.08 -7.58
CA PHE A 245 8.37 -17.96 -6.97
C PHE A 245 8.60 -17.84 -5.46
N ALA A 246 9.40 -18.73 -4.85
CA ALA A 246 9.55 -18.76 -3.40
C ALA A 246 10.25 -17.52 -2.84
N GLU A 247 11.17 -16.93 -3.61
CA GLU A 247 11.92 -15.72 -3.24
C GLU A 247 11.17 -14.43 -3.61
N GLU A 248 10.06 -14.53 -4.34
CA GLU A 248 9.25 -13.39 -4.74
C GLU A 248 8.36 -12.90 -3.59
N ASP A 249 8.02 -11.60 -3.60
CA ASP A 249 7.02 -11.07 -2.68
C ASP A 249 5.65 -11.66 -3.03
N PHE A 250 5.10 -12.48 -2.15
CA PHE A 250 3.80 -13.10 -2.38
C PHE A 250 2.67 -12.07 -2.49
N GLY A 251 2.82 -10.89 -1.87
CA GLY A 251 1.91 -9.78 -2.08
C GLY A 251 1.87 -9.31 -3.54
N GLY A 252 3.03 -9.23 -4.20
CA GLY A 252 3.13 -8.96 -5.63
C GLY A 252 2.36 -9.96 -6.48
N LEU A 253 2.48 -11.26 -6.17
CA LEU A 253 1.74 -12.31 -6.90
C LEU A 253 0.22 -12.21 -6.74
N LEU A 254 -0.27 -11.73 -5.59
CA LEU A 254 -1.71 -11.47 -5.39
C LEU A 254 -2.18 -10.27 -6.22
N LEU A 255 -1.34 -9.24 -6.35
CA LEU A 255 -1.61 -8.07 -7.21
C LEU A 255 -1.57 -8.44 -8.69
N ASP A 256 -0.61 -9.24 -9.12
CA ASP A 256 -0.50 -9.73 -10.50
C ASP A 256 -1.77 -10.49 -10.94
N TRP A 257 -2.43 -11.19 -10.01
CA TRP A 257 -3.71 -11.84 -10.29
C TRP A 257 -4.81 -10.80 -10.54
N SER A 258 -4.90 -9.77 -9.71
CA SER A 258 -5.83 -8.66 -9.93
C SER A 258 -5.59 -7.95 -11.26
N ASP A 259 -4.34 -7.66 -11.59
CA ASP A 259 -3.96 -6.98 -12.83
C ASP A 259 -4.37 -7.83 -14.05
N PHE A 260 -4.07 -9.13 -14.02
CA PHE A 260 -4.51 -10.06 -15.06
C PHE A 260 -6.05 -10.08 -15.21
N VAL A 261 -6.80 -10.08 -14.11
CA VAL A 261 -8.27 -10.03 -14.14
C VAL A 261 -8.75 -8.70 -14.74
N SER A 262 -8.13 -7.58 -14.36
CA SER A 262 -8.45 -6.25 -14.87
C SER A 262 -8.19 -6.14 -16.37
N GLU A 263 -7.05 -6.65 -16.85
CA GLU A 263 -6.77 -6.77 -18.30
C GLU A 263 -7.82 -7.63 -19.01
N CYS A 264 -8.21 -8.75 -18.40
CA CYS A 264 -9.24 -9.63 -18.94
C CYS A 264 -10.61 -8.95 -19.07
N VAL A 265 -10.98 -8.11 -18.12
CA VAL A 265 -12.23 -7.33 -18.14
C VAL A 265 -12.16 -6.23 -19.19
N ALA A 266 -11.05 -5.46 -19.24
CA ALA A 266 -10.86 -4.35 -20.17
C ALA A 266 -10.76 -4.80 -21.64
N GLY A 267 -10.24 -6.00 -21.87
CA GLY A 267 -10.12 -6.61 -23.18
C GLY A 267 -8.73 -7.19 -23.40
N PHE A 268 -8.56 -8.46 -23.01
CA PHE A 268 -7.27 -9.14 -23.02
C PHE A 268 -6.62 -9.15 -24.40
N GLN A 269 -5.42 -8.56 -24.53
CA GLN A 269 -4.70 -8.46 -25.81
C GLN A 269 -3.66 -9.56 -26.03
N GLY A 270 -3.40 -10.39 -25.02
CA GLY A 270 -2.45 -11.48 -25.12
C GLY A 270 -2.94 -12.66 -25.96
N ASP A 271 -2.04 -13.61 -26.18
CA ASP A 271 -2.32 -14.89 -26.80
C ASP A 271 -2.75 -15.96 -25.78
N LEU A 272 -2.96 -17.19 -26.26
CA LEU A 272 -3.41 -18.28 -25.40
C LEU A 272 -2.34 -18.77 -24.41
N TRP A 273 -1.06 -18.59 -24.70
CA TRP A 273 0.01 -18.93 -23.76
C TRP A 273 0.05 -17.92 -22.61
N GLU A 274 -0.04 -16.63 -22.92
CA GLU A 274 -0.09 -15.55 -21.91
C GLU A 274 -1.31 -15.71 -21.01
N TYR A 275 -2.49 -16.00 -21.59
CA TYR A 275 -3.71 -16.28 -20.83
C TYR A 275 -3.53 -17.45 -19.85
N ARG A 276 -2.83 -18.52 -20.27
CA ARG A 276 -2.53 -19.67 -19.41
C ARG A 276 -1.55 -19.34 -18.29
N GLN A 277 -0.60 -18.41 -18.50
CA GLN A 277 0.27 -17.96 -17.42
C GLN A 277 -0.52 -17.26 -16.32
N GLY A 278 -1.49 -16.41 -16.70
CA GLY A 278 -2.42 -15.80 -15.73
C GLY A 278 -3.23 -16.83 -14.94
N LEU A 279 -3.68 -17.92 -15.57
CA LEU A 279 -4.36 -19.01 -14.87
C LEU A 279 -3.42 -19.80 -13.93
N ARG A 280 -2.16 -20.03 -14.35
CA ARG A 280 -1.14 -20.70 -13.53
C ARG A 280 -0.81 -19.91 -12.27
N LEU A 281 -0.86 -18.57 -12.33
CA LEU A 281 -0.73 -17.72 -11.15
C LEU A 281 -1.82 -18.03 -10.12
N ARG A 282 -3.08 -18.19 -10.56
CA ARG A 282 -4.17 -18.57 -9.63
C ARG A 282 -4.03 -19.98 -9.07
N ASP A 283 -3.43 -20.91 -9.83
CA ASP A 283 -3.09 -22.25 -9.33
C ASP A 283 -2.02 -22.20 -8.23
N LEU A 284 -1.02 -21.32 -8.38
CA LEU A 284 -0.01 -21.08 -7.36
C LEU A 284 -0.67 -20.54 -6.08
N ILE A 285 -1.54 -19.54 -6.20
CA ILE A 285 -2.29 -18.97 -5.07
C ILE A 285 -3.14 -20.05 -4.39
N GLU A 286 -3.82 -20.91 -5.16
CA GLU A 286 -4.60 -22.02 -4.61
C GLU A 286 -3.73 -23.04 -3.87
N PHE A 287 -2.56 -23.37 -4.42
CA PHE A 287 -1.60 -24.24 -3.78
C PHE A 287 -1.15 -23.69 -2.42
N VAL A 288 -0.84 -22.39 -2.35
CA VAL A 288 -0.47 -21.72 -1.10
C VAL A 288 -1.64 -21.74 -0.11
N MET A 289 -2.85 -21.41 -0.54
CA MET A 289 -4.04 -21.49 0.33
C MET A 289 -4.27 -22.90 0.87
N ALA A 290 -4.06 -23.95 0.05
CA ALA A 290 -4.24 -25.34 0.46
C ALA A 290 -3.13 -25.84 1.41
N GLY A 291 -1.91 -25.30 1.30
CA GLY A 291 -0.74 -25.74 2.07
C GLY A 291 -0.44 -24.91 3.33
N THR A 292 -1.12 -23.79 3.55
CA THR A 292 -0.89 -22.90 4.70
C THR A 292 -1.85 -23.14 5.85
N ALA A 293 -1.64 -22.43 6.97
CA ALA A 293 -2.53 -22.51 8.13
C ALA A 293 -3.92 -21.94 7.78
N PRO A 294 -5.03 -22.48 8.34
CA PRO A 294 -6.39 -22.06 7.96
C PRO A 294 -6.66 -20.55 8.06
N ALA A 295 -6.06 -19.86 9.05
CA ALA A 295 -6.20 -18.42 9.20
C ALA A 295 -5.53 -17.63 8.05
N LEU A 296 -4.34 -18.07 7.61
CA LEU A 296 -3.64 -17.47 6.48
C LEU A 296 -4.37 -17.80 5.16
N ALA A 297 -4.86 -19.02 5.01
CA ALA A 297 -5.64 -19.42 3.84
C ALA A 297 -6.94 -18.61 3.71
N GLU A 298 -7.64 -18.32 4.82
CA GLU A 298 -8.83 -17.46 4.83
C GLU A 298 -8.48 -16.03 4.42
N LYS A 299 -7.42 -15.49 5.01
CA LYS A 299 -6.92 -14.15 4.69
C LYS A 299 -6.58 -14.00 3.20
N ILE A 300 -5.84 -14.96 2.63
CA ILE A 300 -5.51 -14.94 1.19
C ILE A 300 -6.80 -15.03 0.35
N ARG A 301 -7.77 -15.85 0.77
CA ARG A 301 -9.06 -15.97 0.09
C ARG A 301 -9.85 -14.66 0.11
N GLU A 302 -9.87 -13.95 1.23
CA GLU A 302 -10.50 -12.63 1.35
C GLU A 302 -9.83 -11.62 0.39
N ILE A 303 -8.49 -11.62 0.30
CA ILE A 303 -7.74 -10.72 -0.58
C ILE A 303 -8.10 -10.94 -2.06
N VAL A 304 -8.20 -12.19 -2.52
CA VAL A 304 -8.47 -12.49 -3.95
C VAL A 304 -9.95 -12.54 -4.31
N ALA A 305 -10.86 -12.42 -3.34
CA ALA A 305 -12.28 -12.66 -3.53
C ALA A 305 -12.92 -11.77 -4.61
N GLU A 306 -12.62 -10.48 -4.60
CA GLU A 306 -13.17 -9.53 -5.58
C GLU A 306 -12.68 -9.84 -7.00
N SER A 307 -11.37 -10.07 -7.16
CA SER A 307 -10.75 -10.45 -8.42
C SER A 307 -11.32 -11.78 -8.94
N ASP A 308 -11.51 -12.76 -8.06
CA ASP A 308 -12.14 -14.05 -8.39
C ASP A 308 -13.60 -13.85 -8.87
N GLU A 309 -14.39 -13.01 -8.20
CA GLU A 309 -15.77 -12.69 -8.59
C GLU A 309 -15.81 -12.00 -9.96
N ARG A 310 -15.02 -10.94 -10.15
CA ARG A 310 -14.92 -10.19 -11.42
C ARG A 310 -14.50 -11.10 -12.58
N PHE A 311 -13.51 -11.97 -12.36
CA PHE A 311 -13.10 -12.93 -13.37
C PHE A 311 -14.23 -13.89 -13.70
N GLN A 312 -14.88 -14.46 -12.68
CA GLN A 312 -15.97 -15.41 -12.85
C GLN A 312 -17.17 -14.81 -13.62
N GLU A 313 -17.50 -13.55 -13.41
CA GLU A 313 -18.54 -12.82 -14.16
C GLU A 313 -18.16 -12.58 -15.63
N ASN A 314 -16.86 -12.41 -15.89
CA ASN A 314 -16.32 -12.19 -17.22
C ASN A 314 -16.20 -13.48 -18.06
N LEU A 315 -16.26 -14.67 -17.43
CA LEU A 315 -16.19 -15.96 -18.13
C LEU A 315 -17.46 -16.25 -18.95
N VAL A 316 -17.27 -16.62 -20.22
CA VAL A 316 -18.28 -17.16 -21.12
C VAL A 316 -18.00 -18.63 -21.44
N ASP A 317 -19.01 -19.34 -21.94
CA ASP A 317 -18.91 -20.78 -22.28
C ASP A 317 -18.41 -21.67 -21.13
N ARG A 318 -18.80 -21.35 -19.89
CA ARG A 318 -18.43 -22.06 -18.63
C ARG A 318 -18.73 -23.58 -18.60
N ARG A 319 -19.39 -24.10 -19.62
CA ARG A 319 -19.62 -25.54 -19.85
C ARG A 319 -18.38 -26.25 -20.42
N LYS A 320 -17.45 -25.50 -21.02
CA LYS A 320 -16.18 -25.97 -21.57
C LYS A 320 -15.06 -25.67 -20.60
N ARG A 321 -13.96 -26.43 -20.70
CA ARG A 321 -12.75 -26.24 -19.90
C ARG A 321 -11.55 -26.04 -20.83
N LEU A 322 -10.72 -25.03 -20.56
CA LEU A 322 -9.58 -24.68 -21.41
C LEU A 322 -8.50 -25.76 -21.43
N ASP A 323 -8.09 -26.23 -20.25
CA ASP A 323 -7.07 -27.26 -20.07
C ASP A 323 -7.59 -28.40 -19.16
N PRO A 324 -7.12 -29.64 -19.35
CA PRO A 324 -7.37 -30.72 -18.40
C PRO A 324 -6.64 -30.42 -17.06
N PRO A 325 -7.14 -30.89 -15.91
CA PRO A 325 -6.43 -30.69 -14.64
C PRO A 325 -5.01 -31.25 -14.73
N THR A 326 -4.04 -30.48 -14.25
CA THR A 326 -2.63 -30.87 -14.12
C THR A 326 -2.53 -32.17 -13.30
N GLU A 327 -1.58 -33.05 -13.64
CA GLU A 327 -1.35 -34.28 -12.86
C GLU A 327 -1.07 -33.91 -11.39
N GLY A 328 -1.95 -34.34 -10.48
CA GLY A 328 -1.85 -34.05 -9.04
C GLY A 328 -2.88 -33.06 -8.49
N ALA A 329 -3.67 -32.40 -9.35
CA ALA A 329 -4.82 -31.61 -8.89
C ALA A 329 -5.86 -32.54 -8.23
N PRO A 330 -6.48 -32.15 -7.10
CA PRO A 330 -7.56 -32.92 -6.51
C PRO A 330 -8.63 -33.20 -7.57
N VAL A 331 -9.06 -34.46 -7.68
CA VAL A 331 -9.98 -34.95 -8.72
C VAL A 331 -11.35 -34.23 -8.70
N ASP A 332 -11.68 -33.55 -7.59
CA ASP A 332 -12.86 -32.72 -7.39
C ASP A 332 -12.62 -31.20 -7.55
N SER A 333 -11.47 -30.78 -8.07
CA SER A 333 -11.17 -29.35 -8.26
C SER A 333 -11.95 -28.78 -9.46
N ASP A 334 -13.16 -28.31 -9.17
CA ASP A 334 -13.93 -27.40 -10.02
C ASP A 334 -13.29 -26.00 -9.97
N LEU A 335 -12.04 -25.91 -10.42
CA LEU A 335 -11.30 -24.65 -10.53
C LEU A 335 -12.01 -23.77 -11.56
N PHE A 336 -12.79 -22.81 -11.07
CA PHE A 336 -13.67 -22.00 -11.91
C PHE A 336 -12.89 -21.21 -12.96
N TRP A 337 -11.62 -20.85 -12.68
CA TRP A 337 -10.79 -20.06 -13.59
C TRP A 337 -10.42 -20.81 -14.89
N TYR A 338 -10.52 -22.14 -14.91
CA TYR A 338 -10.42 -22.94 -16.13
C TYR A 338 -11.76 -23.20 -16.83
N GLN A 339 -12.89 -22.85 -16.20
CA GLN A 339 -14.24 -23.10 -16.71
C GLN A 339 -14.70 -21.98 -17.63
N GLY A 340 -14.40 -22.12 -18.91
CA GLY A 340 -14.79 -21.19 -19.96
C GLY A 340 -13.61 -20.34 -20.43
N ILE A 341 -13.93 -19.18 -20.97
CA ILE A 341 -12.96 -18.23 -21.49
C ILE A 341 -13.48 -16.82 -21.26
N VAL A 342 -12.62 -15.83 -21.08
CA VAL A 342 -13.05 -14.42 -20.92
C VAL A 342 -13.90 -13.94 -22.09
N ARG A 343 -14.84 -13.02 -21.82
CA ARG A 343 -15.75 -12.46 -22.84
C ARG A 343 -15.02 -11.57 -23.85
N ASN A 344 -14.19 -10.67 -23.35
CA ASN A 344 -13.56 -9.62 -24.14
C ASN A 344 -12.19 -10.07 -24.69
N GLN A 345 -12.21 -11.06 -25.59
CA GLN A 345 -10.98 -11.61 -26.17
C GLN A 345 -10.47 -10.73 -27.31
N GLY A 346 -9.22 -10.29 -27.18
CA GLY A 346 -8.45 -9.69 -28.26
C GLY A 346 -8.21 -10.65 -29.42
N VAL A 347 -7.66 -10.10 -30.51
CA VAL A 347 -7.42 -10.85 -31.75
C VAL A 347 -6.49 -12.05 -31.55
N PRO A 348 -5.39 -11.96 -30.79
CA PRO A 348 -4.44 -13.08 -30.64
C PRO A 348 -5.09 -14.29 -29.96
N LEU A 349 -5.65 -14.12 -28.75
CA LEU A 349 -6.35 -15.17 -28.02
C LEU A 349 -7.45 -15.83 -28.85
N ARG A 350 -8.32 -15.03 -29.48
CA ARG A 350 -9.42 -15.56 -30.32
C ARG A 350 -8.90 -16.43 -31.47
N ARG A 351 -7.84 -16.01 -32.14
CA ARG A 351 -7.22 -16.76 -33.24
C ARG A 351 -6.71 -18.11 -32.75
N ASP A 352 -6.08 -18.14 -31.59
CA ASP A 352 -5.47 -19.37 -31.08
C ASP A 352 -6.53 -20.33 -30.52
N LEU A 353 -7.63 -19.82 -29.94
CA LEU A 353 -8.83 -20.60 -29.61
C LEU A 353 -9.49 -21.22 -30.85
N ILE A 354 -9.58 -20.49 -31.97
CA ILE A 354 -10.06 -21.05 -33.24
C ILE A 354 -9.17 -22.20 -33.70
N ARG A 355 -7.84 -22.00 -33.65
CA ARG A 355 -6.86 -23.02 -34.05
C ARG A 355 -6.92 -24.28 -33.17
N GLN A 356 -7.19 -24.12 -31.87
CA GLN A 356 -7.39 -25.23 -30.94
C GLN A 356 -8.79 -25.85 -31.01
N GLY A 357 -9.68 -25.33 -31.85
CA GLY A 357 -11.00 -25.90 -32.07
C GLY A 357 -12.03 -25.52 -31.00
N TRP A 358 -11.78 -24.50 -30.16
CA TRP A 358 -12.67 -24.09 -29.06
C TRP A 358 -14.12 -23.87 -29.50
N TYR A 359 -14.32 -23.28 -30.69
CA TYR A 359 -15.65 -22.96 -31.22
C TYR A 359 -16.31 -24.07 -32.06
N HIS A 360 -15.69 -25.25 -32.17
CA HIS A 360 -16.22 -26.36 -32.99
C HIS A 360 -17.17 -27.31 -32.24
N SER A 361 -17.44 -27.04 -30.96
CA SER A 361 -18.27 -27.88 -30.07
C SER A 361 -19.44 -27.14 -29.43
#